data_AF-A0A6B3HA19-F1
#
_entry.id   AF-A0A6B3HA19-F1
#
_cell.length_a   1.000
_cell.length_b   1.000
_cell.length_c   1.000
_cell.angle_alpha   90.00
_cell.angle_beta   90.00
_cell.angle_gamma   90.00
#
_symmetry.space_group_name_H-M   'P 1'
#
loop_
_entity.id
_entity.type
_entity.pdbx_description
1 polymer ?
#
loop_
_entity_poly.entity_id
_entity_poly.type
_entity_poly.pdbx_seq_one_letter_code
_entity_poly.pdbx_strand_id
1 'polypeptide(L)' 'AVAEHHLGVDLTGRFRAVPHHLAHAASAYYPSGYGDALVLVSDGLGERHSATVYTAGAGGLETLAEVPAHSSLGLL' A
#
# COMPACT_ATOMS: atom_id res chain seq x y z
N ALA A 1 -13.31 13.54 18.38
CA ALA A 1 -13.51 12.43 17.39
C ALA A 1 -13.26 11.06 18.04
N VAL A 2 -13.63 9.92 17.43
CA VAL A 2 -13.42 8.56 18.02
C VAL A 2 -11.99 8.37 18.54
N ALA A 3 -10.98 8.82 17.78
CA ALA A 3 -9.57 8.75 18.20
C ALA A 3 -9.26 9.55 19.48
N GLU A 4 -9.79 10.76 19.61
CA GLU A 4 -9.59 11.61 20.78
C GLU A 4 -10.24 11.02 22.04
N HIS A 5 -11.41 10.39 21.88
CA HIS A 5 -12.12 9.73 22.98
C HIS A 5 -11.34 8.53 23.54
N HIS A 6 -10.67 7.75 22.68
CA HIS A 6 -9.96 6.54 23.08
C HIS A 6 -8.47 6.75 23.38
N LEU A 7 -7.82 7.73 22.73
CA LEU A 7 -6.38 7.94 22.81
C LEU A 7 -5.99 9.18 23.63
N GLY A 8 -6.96 10.02 24.02
CA GLY A 8 -6.70 11.27 24.76
C GLY A 8 -5.89 12.30 23.97
N VAL A 9 -5.76 12.12 22.66
CA VAL A 9 -5.00 12.99 21.76
C VAL A 9 -5.83 13.36 20.53
N ASP A 10 -5.80 14.63 20.15
CA ASP A 10 -6.38 15.07 18.89
C ASP A 10 -5.49 14.66 17.71
N LEU A 11 -5.98 13.77 16.86
CA LEU A 11 -5.26 13.31 15.67
C LEU A 11 -5.67 14.07 14.40
N THR A 12 -6.51 15.10 14.51
CA THR A 12 -6.95 15.91 13.37
C THR A 12 -5.75 16.47 12.62
N GLY A 13 -5.70 16.23 11.31
CA GLY A 13 -4.58 16.64 10.45
C GLY A 13 -3.26 15.86 10.63
N ARG A 14 -3.13 15.05 11.68
CA ARG A 14 -1.92 14.23 11.97
C ARG A 14 -2.06 12.78 11.53
N PHE A 15 -3.28 12.24 11.54
CA PHE A 15 -3.54 10.89 11.07
C PHE A 15 -3.71 10.84 9.54
N ARG A 16 -3.03 9.88 8.91
CA ARG A 16 -3.15 9.56 7.49
C ARG A 16 -3.26 8.04 7.34
N ALA A 17 -4.41 7.56 6.91
CA ALA A 17 -4.54 6.17 6.48
C ALA A 17 -3.82 6.00 5.15
N VAL A 18 -3.00 4.95 5.03
CA VAL A 18 -2.27 4.61 3.81
C VAL A 18 -2.72 3.20 3.39
N PRO A 19 -3.11 2.98 2.13
CA PRO A 19 -3.44 1.63 1.64
C PRO A 19 -2.25 0.69 1.84
N HIS A 20 -2.53 -0.52 2.33
CA HIS A 20 -1.52 -1.51 2.71
C HIS A 20 -0.54 -1.81 1.57
N HIS A 21 -1.04 -2.20 0.39
CA HIS A 21 -0.16 -2.51 -0.75
C HIS A 21 0.55 -1.26 -1.31
N LEU A 22 -0.02 -0.06 -1.16
CA LEU A 22 0.68 1.17 -1.52
C LEU A 22 1.87 1.41 -0.58
N ALA A 23 1.72 1.14 0.72
CA ALA A 23 2.82 1.23 1.68
C ALA A 23 3.95 0.25 1.35
N HIS A 24 3.63 -0.99 0.96
CA HIS A 24 4.63 -1.95 0.48
C HIS A 24 5.32 -1.50 -0.81
N ALA A 25 4.55 -1.03 -1.80
CA ALA A 25 5.12 -0.55 -3.05
C ALA A 25 6.04 0.67 -2.82
N ALA A 26 5.62 1.61 -1.97
CA ALA A 26 6.40 2.79 -1.62
C ALA A 26 7.70 2.45 -0.88
N SER A 27 7.65 1.49 0.06
CA SER A 27 8.84 1.08 0.82
C SER A 27 9.87 0.34 -0.03
N ALA A 28 9.47 -0.22 -1.19
CA ALA A 28 10.38 -0.81 -2.17
C ALA A 28 10.86 0.21 -3.21
N TYR A 29 9.96 1.00 -3.81
CA TYR A 29 10.29 1.89 -4.93
C TYR A 29 11.13 3.09 -4.51
N TYR A 30 10.72 3.87 -3.51
CA TYR A 30 11.40 5.12 -3.17
C TYR A 30 12.88 4.95 -2.74
N PRO A 31 13.28 3.88 -2.01
CA PRO A 31 14.69 3.65 -1.71
C PRO A 31 15.47 2.93 -2.82
N SER A 32 14.81 2.45 -3.90
CA SER A 32 15.47 1.64 -4.93
C SER A 32 16.48 2.39 -5.80
N GLY A 33 16.31 3.72 -5.94
CA GLY A 33 17.10 4.56 -6.84
C GLY A 33 16.67 4.52 -8.32
N TYR A 34 15.61 3.78 -8.67
CA TYR A 34 15.08 3.77 -10.05
C TYR A 34 14.24 5.01 -10.34
N GLY A 35 14.45 5.63 -11.51
CA GLY A 35 13.62 6.74 -12.00
C GLY A 35 12.23 6.28 -12.40
N ASP A 36 12.13 5.16 -13.12
CA ASP A 36 10.89 4.52 -13.53
C ASP A 36 10.97 3.01 -13.24
N ALA A 37 9.87 2.41 -12.78
CA ALA A 37 9.83 0.98 -12.46
C ALA A 37 8.41 0.39 -12.55
N LEU A 38 8.33 -0.91 -12.81
CA LEU A 38 7.14 -1.70 -12.50
C LEU A 38 7.32 -2.32 -11.11
N VAL A 39 6.36 -2.12 -10.20
CA VAL A 39 6.43 -2.61 -8.82
C VAL A 39 5.37 -3.67 -8.62
N LEU A 40 5.78 -4.89 -8.28
CA LEU A 40 4.89 -5.98 -7.89
C LEU A 40 4.93 -6.15 -6.38
N VAL A 41 3.78 -5.93 -5.73
CA VAL A 41 3.55 -6.38 -4.36
C VAL A 41 2.90 -7.76 -4.44
N SER A 42 3.55 -8.76 -3.85
CA SER A 42 2.99 -10.11 -3.65
C SER A 42 2.96 -10.38 -2.15
N ASP A 43 1.76 -10.49 -1.59
CA ASP A 43 1.49 -10.62 -0.17
C ASP A 43 0.49 -11.75 0.10
N GLY A 44 0.28 -12.08 1.37
CA GLY A 44 -0.81 -12.94 1.80
C GLY A 44 -2.17 -12.26 1.65
N LEU A 45 -2.34 -11.10 2.29
CA LEU A 45 -3.62 -10.39 2.38
C LEU A 45 -3.41 -8.92 2.83
N GLY A 46 -3.68 -8.00 1.91
CA GLY A 46 -3.92 -6.59 2.22
C GLY A 46 -5.35 -6.37 2.73
N GLU A 47 -6.00 -5.27 2.34
CA GLU A 47 -7.40 -5.03 2.73
C GLU A 47 -8.36 -5.99 2.02
N ARG A 48 -8.12 -6.24 0.72
CA ARG A 48 -8.95 -7.10 -0.16
C ARG A 48 -8.15 -7.87 -1.21
N HIS A 49 -6.86 -7.59 -1.34
CA HIS A 49 -6.01 -8.05 -2.44
C HIS A 49 -4.83 -8.84 -1.88
N SER A 50 -4.35 -9.82 -2.63
CA SER A 50 -3.12 -10.57 -2.33
C SER A 50 -1.93 -10.11 -3.15
N ALA A 51 -2.17 -9.49 -4.30
CA ALA A 51 -1.11 -8.85 -5.07
C ALA A 51 -1.61 -7.58 -5.74
N THR A 52 -0.70 -6.64 -5.94
CA THR A 52 -0.95 -5.42 -6.72
C THR A 52 0.26 -5.08 -7.57
N VAL A 53 0.02 -4.73 -8.83
CA VAL A 53 1.01 -4.23 -9.77
C VAL A 53 0.85 -2.72 -9.87
N TYR A 54 1.96 -2.00 -9.71
CA TYR A 54 2.01 -0.55 -9.89
C TYR A 54 2.98 -0.19 -11.03
N THR A 55 2.68 0.89 -11.75
CA THR A 55 3.68 1.67 -12.47
C THR A 55 4.20 2.76 -11.56
N ALA A 56 5.51 2.97 -11.54
CA ALA A 56 6.19 3.95 -10.71
C ALA A 56 7.05 4.87 -11.60
N GLY A 57 6.97 6.18 -11.36
CA GLY A 57 7.76 7.17 -12.09
C GLY A 57 7.59 8.57 -11.52
N ALA A 58 7.79 9.59 -12.35
CA ALA A 58 7.67 11.01 -11.95
C ALA A 58 6.30 11.38 -11.32
N GLY A 59 5.22 10.67 -11.69
CA GLY A 59 3.88 10.83 -11.13
C GLY A 59 3.63 10.12 -9.79
N GLY A 60 4.61 9.35 -9.29
CA GLY A 60 4.44 8.47 -8.14
C GLY A 60 4.02 7.06 -8.55
N LEU A 61 3.26 6.39 -7.68
CA LEU A 61 2.81 5.02 -7.84
C LEU A 61 1.34 4.99 -8.29
N GLU A 62 1.07 4.34 -9.41
CA GLU A 62 -0.29 4.15 -9.95
C GLU A 62 -0.60 2.66 -10.10
N THR A 63 -1.75 2.22 -9.60
CA THR A 63 -2.18 0.82 -9.72
C THR A 63 -2.50 0.46 -11.17
N LEU A 64 -1.90 -0.62 -11.67
CA LEU A 64 -2.20 -1.21 -12.97
C LEU A 64 -3.11 -2.43 -12.88
N ALA A 65 -2.91 -3.27 -11.87
CA ALA A 65 -3.68 -4.51 -11.68
C ALA A 65 -3.68 -4.96 -10.23
N GLU A 66 -4.73 -5.68 -9.83
CA GLU A 66 -4.88 -6.25 -8.50
C GLU A 66 -5.35 -7.70 -8.61
N VAL A 67 -4.85 -8.56 -7.71
CA VAL A 67 -5.30 -9.94 -7.55
C VAL A 67 -6.08 -10.03 -6.25
N PRO A 68 -7.29 -10.59 -6.24
CA PRO A 68 -8.10 -10.68 -5.03
C PRO A 68 -7.50 -11.69 -4.04
N ALA A 69 -7.74 -11.43 -2.75
CA ALA A 69 -7.16 -12.25 -1.68
C ALA A 69 -7.53 -13.75 -1.74
N HIS A 70 -8.69 -14.12 -2.29
CA HIS A 70 -9.08 -15.53 -2.43
C HIS A 70 -8.24 -16.29 -3.47
N SER A 71 -7.46 -15.59 -4.30
CA SER A 71 -6.48 -16.15 -5.22
C SER A 71 -5.04 -15.94 -4.72
N SER A 72 -4.86 -15.74 -3.41
CA SER A 72 -3.56 -15.51 -2.80
C SER A 72 -2.62 -16.71 -2.95
N LEU A 73 -1.41 -16.45 -3.45
CA LEU A 73 -0.32 -17.42 -3.41
C LEU A 73 0.32 -17.51 -2.02
N GLY A 74 0.11 -16.51 -1.16
CA GLY A 74 0.66 -16.45 0.20
C GLY A 74 -0.20 -17.12 1.28
N LEU A 75 -1.44 -17.50 0.96
CA LEU A 75 -2.41 -18.09 1.91
C LEU A 75 -2.87 -19.51 1.55
N LEU A 76 -2.09 -20.25 0.75
CA LEU A 76 -2.35 -21.61 0.25
C LEU A 76 -3.35 -22.47 1.06
#